data_AF-A0A077PDH7-F1
#
_entry.id   AF-A0A077PDH7-F1
#
_cell.length_a   1.000
_cell.length_b   1.000
_cell.length_c   1.000
_cell.angle_alpha   90.00
_cell.angle_beta   90.00
_cell.angle_gamma   90.00
#
_symmetry.space_group_name_H-M   'P 1'
#
loop_
_entity.id
_entity.type
_entity.pdbx_description
1 polymer ?
#
loop_
_entity_poly.entity_id
_entity_poly.type
_entity_poly.pdbx_seq_one_letter_code
_entity_poly.pdbx_strand_id
1 'polypeptide(L)'
;MTQVVSDGINSETQSWPYSYLGAKEEVTPIFQFIRNHTVKSFIWRPPFGEKGLYRVKSDSITMTPMAGGIMKISATFEQAFSA
;
A
#
# COMPACT_ATOMS: atom_id res chain seq x y z
N MET A 1 -26.28 10.48 -30.81
CA MET A 1 -25.03 9.69 -30.77
C MET A 1 -24.19 10.24 -29.63
N THR A 2 -24.25 9.62 -28.46
CA THR A 2 -23.45 10.03 -27.30
C THR A 2 -22.12 9.30 -27.41
N GLN A 3 -21.11 9.95 -28.01
CA GLN A 3 -19.75 9.45 -27.92
C GLN A 3 -19.26 9.74 -26.52
N VAL A 4 -19.31 8.72 -25.66
CA VAL A 4 -18.54 8.68 -24.42
C VAL A 4 -17.10 8.34 -24.83
N VAL A 5 -16.45 9.31 -25.47
CA VAL A 5 -15.00 9.33 -25.53
C VAL A 5 -14.53 9.70 -24.13
N SER A 6 -14.33 8.68 -23.29
CA SER A 6 -13.44 8.76 -22.14
C SER A 6 -12.01 8.88 -22.69
N ASP A 7 -11.74 9.98 -23.38
CA ASP A 7 -10.39 10.42 -23.66
C ASP A 7 -9.81 10.85 -22.32
N GLY A 8 -8.97 9.97 -21.79
CA GLY A 8 -8.52 10.00 -20.43
C GLY A 8 -7.97 8.64 -20.08
N ILE A 9 -6.81 8.33 -20.67
CA ILE A 9 -5.69 7.69 -19.97
C ILE A 9 -6.05 7.42 -18.50
N ASN A 10 -6.55 6.22 -18.22
CA ASN A 10 -6.62 5.72 -16.84
C ASN A 10 -5.17 5.44 -16.41
N SER A 11 -4.39 6.49 -16.22
CA SER A 11 -3.24 6.49 -15.33
C SER A 11 -3.69 6.84 -13.91
N GLU A 12 -4.94 6.51 -13.55
CA GLU A 12 -5.40 6.52 -12.16
C GLU A 12 -4.64 5.43 -11.41
N THR A 13 -3.48 5.83 -10.87
CA THR A 13 -2.65 4.96 -10.06
C THR A 13 -3.40 4.73 -8.75
N GLN A 14 -3.95 3.53 -8.56
CA GLN A 14 -4.74 3.24 -7.36
C GLN A 14 -3.84 3.24 -6.13
N SER A 15 -4.27 3.95 -5.09
CA SER A 15 -3.54 4.05 -3.82
C SER A 15 -4.43 3.59 -2.67
N TRP A 16 -3.94 2.66 -1.87
CA TRP A 16 -4.67 2.05 -0.78
C TRP A 16 -3.96 2.28 0.55
N PRO A 17 -4.61 2.92 1.54
CA PRO A 17 -4.05 3.05 2.86
C PRO A 17 -4.09 1.70 3.58
N TYR A 18 -2.94 1.28 4.10
CA TYR A 18 -2.79 0.13 4.97
C TYR A 18 -2.43 0.62 6.37
N SER A 19 -3.04 0.01 7.38
CA SER A 19 -2.69 0.27 8.78
C SER A 19 -2.83 -1.01 9.57
N TYR A 20 -1.83 -1.30 10.40
CA TYR A 20 -1.83 -2.43 11.29
C TYR A 20 -1.41 -1.99 12.69
N LEU A 21 -2.05 -2.56 13.71
CA LEU A 21 -1.83 -2.24 15.11
C LEU A 21 -1.69 -3.55 15.87
N GLY A 22 -0.56 -3.73 16.56
CA GLY A 22 -0.24 -4.98 17.24
C GLY A 22 0.95 -4.84 18.18
N ALA A 23 1.36 -5.94 18.81
CA ALA A 23 2.53 -5.92 19.68
C ALA A 23 3.81 -5.64 18.85
N LYS A 24 4.84 -5.08 19.50
CA LYS A 24 6.14 -4.82 18.85
C LYS A 24 6.69 -6.04 18.09
N GLU A 25 6.53 -7.23 18.64
CA GLU A 25 7.02 -8.48 18.05
C GLU A 25 6.31 -8.84 16.74
N GLU A 26 5.04 -8.49 16.60
CA GLU A 26 4.26 -8.68 15.37
C GLU A 26 4.50 -7.56 14.36
N VAL A 27 4.61 -6.32 14.84
CA VAL A 27 4.78 -5.13 13.99
C VAL A 27 6.18 -5.08 13.35
N THR A 28 7.20 -5.57 14.04
CA THR A 28 8.59 -5.57 13.56
C THR A 28 8.76 -6.29 12.20
N PRO A 29 8.34 -7.56 12.03
CA PRO A 29 8.43 -8.24 10.74
C PRO A 29 7.53 -7.59 9.66
N ILE A 30 6.37 -7.03 10.04
CA ILE A 30 5.49 -6.32 9.09
C ILE A 30 6.16 -5.05 8.57
N PHE A 31 6.81 -4.28 9.46
CA PHE A 31 7.58 -3.09 9.09
C PHE A 31 8.75 -3.43 8.16
N GLN A 32 9.47 -4.51 8.44
CA GLN A 32 10.54 -5.00 7.58
C GLN A 32 10.00 -5.38 6.19
N PHE A 33 8.87 -6.08 6.12
CA PHE A 33 8.21 -6.42 4.86
C PHE A 33 7.85 -5.17 4.06
N ILE A 34 7.19 -4.20 4.70
CA ILE A 34 6.76 -2.94 4.08
C ILE A 34 7.96 -2.15 3.57
N ARG A 35 9.03 -2.04 4.37
CA ARG A 35 10.28 -1.40 3.94
C ARG A 35 10.93 -2.09 2.74
N ASN A 36 11.01 -3.42 2.75
CA ASN A 36 11.63 -4.17 1.65
C ASN A 36 10.83 -4.07 0.34
N HIS A 37 9.51 -3.89 0.43
CA HIS A 37 8.60 -3.74 -0.71
C HIS A 37 8.34 -2.28 -1.13
N THR A 38 9.20 -1.35 -0.69
CA THR A 38 9.25 -0.01 -1.28
C THR A 38 9.90 -0.02 -2.66
N VAL A 39 10.90 -0.87 -2.85
CA VAL A 39 11.64 -1.01 -4.10
C VAL A 39 11.08 -2.17 -4.94
N LYS A 40 10.56 -3.20 -4.28
CA LYS A 40 10.00 -4.40 -4.91
C LYS A 40 8.48 -4.31 -4.98
N SER A 41 7.91 -4.42 -6.17
CA SER A 41 6.49 -4.64 -6.33
C SER A 41 6.09 -6.05 -5.86
N PHE A 42 4.88 -6.18 -5.34
CA PHE A 42 4.27 -7.41 -4.88
C PHE A 42 2.87 -7.55 -5.45
N ILE A 43 2.43 -8.79 -5.64
CA ILE A 43 1.05 -9.06 -6.07
C ILE A 43 0.14 -8.88 -4.86
N TRP A 44 -0.85 -7.99 -5.00
CA TRP A 44 -1.83 -7.75 -3.97
C TRP A 44 -3.22 -7.62 -4.57
N ARG A 45 -4.23 -8.07 -3.82
CA ARG A 45 -5.63 -7.96 -4.17
C ARG A 45 -6.31 -7.08 -3.12
N PRO A 46 -6.59 -5.81 -3.43
CA PRO A 46 -7.37 -4.95 -2.53
C PRO A 46 -8.80 -5.49 -2.36
N PRO A 47 -9.48 -5.11 -1.27
CA PRO A 47 -10.84 -5.59 -0.98
C PRO A 47 -11.88 -5.19 -2.03
N PHE A 48 -11.72 -4.03 -2.69
CA PHE A 48 -12.66 -3.52 -3.71
C PHE A 48 -12.03 -3.38 -5.11
N GLY A 49 -10.87 -3.99 -5.35
CA GLY A 49 -10.21 -3.91 -6.65
C GLY A 49 -9.71 -5.26 -7.13
N GLU A 50 -9.09 -5.24 -8.30
CA GLU A 50 -8.58 -6.44 -8.95
C GLU A 50 -7.15 -6.75 -8.47
N LYS A 51 -6.78 -8.03 -8.59
CA LYS A 51 -5.43 -8.49 -8.28
C LYS A 51 -4.45 -7.82 -9.23
N GLY A 52 -3.47 -7.11 -8.69
CA GLY A 52 -2.48 -6.38 -9.49
C GLY A 52 -1.12 -6.35 -8.81
N LEU A 53 -0.16 -5.71 -9.48
CA LEU A 53 1.13 -5.36 -8.89
C LEU A 53 0.99 -4.05 -8.13
N TYR A 54 1.41 -4.08 -6.88
CA TYR A 54 1.43 -2.93 -5.98
C TYR A 54 2.83 -2.78 -5.40
N ARG A 55 3.19 -1.56 -5.01
CA ARG A 55 4.42 -1.27 -4.27
C ARG A 55 4.07 -0.40 -3.07
N VAL A 56 4.94 -0.41 -2.07
CA VAL A 56 4.80 0.49 -0.94
C VAL A 56 5.36 1.86 -1.28
N LYS A 57 4.59 2.92 -1.05
CA LYS A 57 5.10 4.29 -1.11
C LYS A 57 6.04 4.55 0.06
N SER A 58 7.34 4.66 -0.21
CA SER A 58 8.39 4.85 0.82
C SER A 58 8.11 6.04 1.75
N ASP A 59 7.58 7.13 1.19
CA ASP A 59 7.27 8.36 1.88
C ASP A 59 6.02 8.26 2.79
N SER A 60 5.16 7.24 2.58
CA SER A 60 3.95 7.05 3.38
C SER A 60 4.12 6.09 4.56
N ILE A 61 5.31 5.52 4.76
CA ILE A 61 5.56 4.58 5.85
C ILE A 61 5.70 5.35 7.16
N THR A 62 4.82 5.08 8.11
CA THR A 62 4.82 5.69 9.44
C THR A 62 4.73 4.62 10.52
N MET A 63 5.47 4.81 11.61
CA MET A 63 5.44 3.93 12.76
C MET A 63 5.22 4.76 14.02
N THR A 64 4.09 4.51 14.68
CA THR A 64 3.66 5.26 15.86
C THR A 64 3.59 4.31 17.05
N PRO A 65 4.41 4.51 18.10
CA PRO A 65 4.28 3.76 19.33
C PRO A 65 3.00 4.17 20.06
N MET A 66 2.24 3.18 20.54
CA MET A 66 1.04 3.39 21.34
C MET A 66 1.25 2.86 22.77
N ALA A 67 0.38 3.25 23.69
CA ALA A 67 0.45 2.80 25.08
C ALA A 67 0.33 1.26 25.18
N GLY A 68 0.94 0.66 26.20
CA GLY A 68 0.84 -0.78 26.45
C GLY A 68 1.74 -1.65 25.56
N GLY A 69 2.83 -1.12 25.00
CA GLY A 69 3.77 -1.90 24.17
C GLY A 69 3.26 -2.24 22.77
N ILE A 70 2.14 -1.63 22.38
CA ILE A 70 1.55 -1.75 21.05
C ILE A 70 2.20 -0.74 20.11
N MET A 71 2.41 -1.13 18.86
CA MET A 71 2.85 -0.26 17.80
C MET A 71 1.82 -0.22 16.69
N LYS A 72 1.62 0.96 16.11
CA LYS A 72 0.83 1.14 14.90
C LYS A 72 1.78 1.41 13.74
N ILE A 73 1.61 0.67 12.67
CA ILE A 73 2.26 0.92 11.39
C ILE A 73 1.22 1.36 10.38
N SER A 74 1.54 2.38 9.60
CA SER A 74 0.71 2.80 8.47
C SER A 74 1.60 2.92 7.23
N ALA A 75 1.06 2.54 6.08
CA ALA A 75 1.74 2.63 4.80
C ALA A 75 0.70 2.83 3.69
N THR A 76 1.12 3.34 2.54
CA THR A 76 0.24 3.44 1.36
C THR A 76 0.76 2.49 0.30
N PHE A 77 -0.10 1.65 -0.23
CA PHE A 77 0.20 0.78 -1.36
C PHE A 77 -0.28 1.45 -2.63
N GLU A 78 0.62 1.69 -3.56
CA GLU A 78 0.32 2.29 -4.85
C GLU A 78 0.47 1.25 -5.96
N GLN A 79 -0.42 1.28 -6.93
CA GLN A 79 -0.38 0.39 -8.08
C GLN A 79 0.92 0.62 -8.85
N ALA A 80 1.67 -0.44 -9.10
CA ALA A 80 2.91 -0.41 -9.84
C ALA A 80 2.67 -0.98 -11.24
N PHE A 81 2.78 -0.14 -12.26
CA PHE A 81 2.84 -0.59 -13.65
C PHE A 81 4.30 -0.92 -13.95
N SER A 82 4.60 -2.20 -14.20
CA SER A 82 5.91 -2.54 -14.77
C SER A 82 5.96 -1.92 -16.16
N ALA A 83 6.93 -1.02 -16.38
CA ALA A 83 7.25 -0.48 -17.70
C ALA A 83 7.94 -1.54 -18.56
#